data_AF-D6PJX5-F1
#
_entry.id   AF-D6PJX5-F1
#
_cell.length_a   1.000
_cell.length_b   1.000
_cell.length_c   1.000
_cell.angle_alpha   90.00
_cell.angle_beta   90.00
_cell.angle_gamma   90.00
#
_symmetry.space_group_name_H-M   'P 1'
#
loop_
_entity.id
_entity.type
_entity.pdbx_description
1 polymer ?
#
loop_
_entity_poly.entity_id
_entity_poly.type
_entity_poly.pdbx_seq_one_letter_code
_entity_poly.pdbx_strand_id
1 'polypeptide(L)'
;MVTIVTAGTPSHDDLRRDYFEKSLSKCEPVNWIHFQQPTGSNPKGDFGYGDWLTVMQWKIRCAIKSLKAAPKGLIVLSDLDIIYMPGAFHKLEEKVTQGIYCMRENAQGELNAGLVVGRDRVELLFLFESMLDHMDSNPGHHDQDALRAVAHDRARTLPFSFANTKTIDAIVPGEMLCYHAICTRADDQESSVEKKKKLLDKFIDGD
;
A
#
# COMPACT_ATOMS: atom_id res chain seq x y z
N MET A 1 -16.59 -7.40 -6.76
CA MET A 1 -16.30 -5.98 -7.02
C MET A 1 -15.22 -5.57 -6.06
N VAL A 2 -14.09 -5.11 -6.60
CA VAL A 2 -12.94 -4.65 -5.84
C VAL A 2 -13.00 -3.13 -5.72
N THR A 3 -12.80 -2.63 -4.50
CA THR A 3 -12.60 -1.20 -4.24
C THR A 3 -11.17 -0.97 -3.78
N ILE A 4 -10.46 -0.12 -4.50
CA ILE A 4 -9.11 0.29 -4.14
C ILE A 4 -9.19 1.66 -3.47
N VAL A 5 -8.55 1.80 -2.33
CA VAL A 5 -8.41 3.05 -1.59
C VAL A 5 -6.94 3.41 -1.57
N THR A 6 -6.60 4.57 -2.11
CA THR A 6 -5.23 5.11 -2.06
C THR A 6 -5.22 6.52 -1.49
N ALA A 7 -4.10 6.89 -0.87
CA ALA A 7 -3.87 8.24 -0.40
C ALA A 7 -2.45 8.68 -0.77
N GLY A 8 -2.30 9.92 -1.22
CA GLY A 8 -1.02 10.48 -1.64
C GLY A 8 -0.82 11.94 -1.23
N THR A 9 0.44 12.36 -1.21
CA THR A 9 0.85 13.76 -1.09
C THR A 9 1.23 14.30 -2.47
N PRO A 10 1.40 15.63 -2.65
CA PRO A 10 1.76 16.19 -3.95
C PRO A 10 3.06 15.62 -4.54
N SER A 11 4.01 15.22 -3.69
CA SER A 11 5.24 14.56 -4.15
C SER A 11 5.00 13.18 -4.77
N HIS A 12 3.92 12.49 -4.42
CA HIS A 12 3.57 11.17 -4.95
C HIS A 12 2.71 11.26 -6.23
N ASP A 13 2.36 12.46 -6.71
CA ASP A 13 1.42 12.61 -7.82
C ASP A 13 1.94 12.02 -9.13
N ASP A 14 3.25 12.13 -9.36
CA ASP A 14 3.88 11.50 -10.53
C ASP A 14 3.86 9.97 -10.41
N LEU A 15 4.06 9.40 -9.22
CA LEU A 15 3.96 7.94 -9.02
C LEU A 15 2.54 7.45 -9.35
N ARG A 16 1.53 8.20 -8.88
CA ARG A 16 0.12 7.95 -9.17
C ARG A 16 -0.13 7.95 -10.68
N ARG A 17 0.16 9.07 -11.34
CA ARG A 17 -0.17 9.30 -12.76
C ARG A 17 0.63 8.40 -13.69
N ASP A 18 1.93 8.27 -13.44
CA ASP A 18 2.84 7.68 -14.41
C ASP A 18 2.95 6.15 -14.28
N TYR A 19 2.62 5.59 -13.11
CA TYR A 19 2.75 4.15 -12.83
C TYR A 19 1.43 3.54 -12.32
N PHE A 20 0.91 4.03 -11.19
CA PHE A 20 -0.24 3.39 -10.52
C PHE A 20 -1.49 3.35 -11.40
N GLU A 21 -1.95 4.51 -11.88
CA GLU A 21 -3.13 4.63 -12.74
C GLU A 21 -2.97 3.86 -14.04
N LYS A 22 -1.79 3.95 -14.66
CA LYS A 22 -1.49 3.19 -15.88
C LYS A 22 -1.58 1.69 -15.63
N SER A 23 -1.09 1.21 -14.49
CA SER A 23 -1.18 -0.21 -14.13
C SER A 23 -2.64 -0.65 -13.93
N LEU A 24 -3.46 0.17 -13.23
CA LEU A 24 -4.88 -0.12 -13.03
C LEU A 24 -5.65 -0.17 -14.35
N SER A 25 -5.33 0.70 -15.31
CA SER A 25 -5.99 0.72 -16.62
C SER A 25 -5.82 -0.56 -17.45
N LYS A 26 -4.81 -1.37 -17.10
CA LYS A 26 -4.52 -2.67 -17.74
C LYS A 26 -5.18 -3.85 -17.02
N CYS A 27 -5.76 -3.61 -15.85
CA CYS A 27 -6.35 -4.63 -15.00
C CYS A 27 -7.88 -4.71 -15.13
N GLU A 28 -8.49 -5.61 -14.38
CA GLU A 28 -9.93 -5.74 -14.26
C GLU A 28 -10.56 -4.45 -13.71
N PRO A 29 -11.82 -4.12 -14.07
CA PRO A 29 -12.48 -2.93 -13.56
C PRO A 29 -12.58 -2.92 -12.03
N VAL A 30 -12.09 -1.85 -11.43
CA VAL A 30 -12.14 -1.60 -9.99
C VAL A 30 -12.85 -0.29 -9.69
N ASN A 31 -13.45 -0.18 -8.51
CA ASN A 31 -13.89 1.09 -7.97
C ASN A 31 -12.71 1.75 -7.27
N TRP A 32 -12.16 2.82 -7.84
CA TRP A 32 -10.99 3.48 -7.26
C TRP A 32 -11.37 4.77 -6.52
N ILE A 33 -10.99 4.85 -5.24
CA ILE A 33 -11.15 6.01 -4.38
C ILE A 33 -9.75 6.53 -4.03
N HIS A 34 -9.45 7.76 -4.45
CA HIS A 34 -8.17 8.39 -4.23
C HIS A 34 -8.30 9.66 -3.38
N PHE A 35 -7.41 9.80 -2.39
CA PHE A 35 -7.27 11.01 -1.59
C PHE A 35 -5.93 11.68 -1.89
N GLN A 36 -5.99 12.97 -2.17
CA GLN A 36 -4.82 13.81 -2.36
C GLN A 36 -4.73 14.82 -1.22
N GLN A 37 -3.60 14.86 -0.52
CA GLN A 37 -3.38 15.86 0.51
C GLN A 37 -3.26 17.25 -0.14
N PRO A 38 -3.93 18.30 0.37
CA PRO A 38 -3.86 19.64 -0.20
C PRO A 38 -2.43 20.20 -0.22
N THR A 39 -2.08 20.90 -1.30
CA THR A 39 -0.76 21.52 -1.54
C THR A 39 -0.38 22.63 -0.54
N GLY A 40 -1.32 23.10 0.29
CA GLY A 40 -1.11 24.23 1.21
C GLY A 40 -0.55 23.91 2.59
N SER A 41 -0.39 22.63 2.98
CA SER A 41 0.10 22.24 4.30
C SER A 41 1.60 21.92 4.37
N ASN A 42 2.29 21.88 3.22
CA ASN A 42 3.73 21.69 3.10
C ASN A 42 4.37 20.43 3.75
N PRO A 43 3.68 19.29 3.98
CA PRO A 43 4.42 18.10 4.32
C PRO A 43 4.97 17.45 3.05
N LYS A 44 6.28 17.22 2.98
CA LYS A 44 6.85 16.52 1.81
C LYS A 44 6.37 15.07 1.76
N GLY A 45 6.02 14.48 2.92
CA GLY A 45 5.63 13.08 3.01
C GLY A 45 6.77 12.12 2.66
N ASP A 46 7.99 12.66 2.56
CA ASP A 46 9.21 11.90 2.34
C ASP A 46 9.61 11.21 3.64
N PHE A 47 10.04 9.96 3.54
CA PHE A 47 10.52 9.20 4.69
C PHE A 47 11.64 9.97 5.42
N GLY A 48 11.47 10.21 6.72
CA GLY A 48 12.46 10.91 7.56
C GLY A 48 12.29 12.43 7.69
N TYR A 49 11.28 13.04 7.06
CA TYR A 49 10.89 14.44 7.33
C TYR A 49 9.91 14.53 8.51
N GLY A 50 9.94 15.66 9.25
CA GLY A 50 9.17 15.83 10.50
C GLY A 50 7.65 15.69 10.36
N ASP A 51 7.13 15.80 9.14
CA ASP A 51 5.72 15.64 8.81
C ASP A 51 5.28 14.22 8.43
N TRP A 52 6.23 13.32 8.16
CA TRP A 52 5.95 12.02 7.55
C TRP A 52 4.99 11.17 8.38
N LEU A 53 5.16 11.16 9.70
CA LEU A 53 4.25 10.46 10.62
C LEU A 53 2.82 11.01 10.55
N THR A 54 2.67 12.33 10.40
CA THR A 54 1.36 12.97 10.24
C THR A 54 0.71 12.55 8.93
N VAL A 55 1.49 12.43 7.85
CA VAL A 55 1.01 11.92 6.55
C VAL A 55 0.55 10.46 6.66
N MET A 56 1.31 9.61 7.36
CA MET A 56 0.94 8.21 7.57
C MET A 56 -0.38 8.09 8.35
N GLN A 57 -0.56 8.87 9.42
CA GLN A 57 -1.85 8.89 10.12
C GLN A 57 -2.99 9.40 9.24
N TRP A 58 -2.75 10.43 8.41
CA TRP A 58 -3.74 10.94 7.47
C TRP A 58 -4.18 9.88 6.45
N LYS A 59 -3.26 9.06 5.93
CA LYS A 59 -3.57 7.91 5.05
C LYS A 59 -4.54 6.94 5.74
N ILE A 60 -4.28 6.56 6.99
CA ILE A 60 -5.18 5.66 7.74
C ILE A 60 -6.55 6.30 7.99
N ARG A 61 -6.61 7.59 8.32
CA ARG A 61 -7.89 8.33 8.45
C ARG A 61 -8.69 8.35 7.13
N CYS A 62 -8.02 8.46 5.99
CA CYS A 62 -8.65 8.36 4.67
C CYS A 62 -9.19 6.95 4.39
N ALA A 63 -8.46 5.91 4.80
CA ALA A 63 -8.93 4.52 4.70
C ALA A 63 -10.21 4.30 5.51
N ILE A 64 -10.24 4.75 6.77
CA ILE A 64 -11.43 4.70 7.65
C ILE A 64 -12.63 5.41 7.03
N LYS A 65 -12.42 6.63 6.50
CA LYS A 65 -13.48 7.39 5.83
C LYS A 65 -14.05 6.63 4.62
N SER A 66 -13.18 5.96 3.87
CA SER A 66 -13.56 5.21 2.67
C SER A 66 -14.36 3.95 2.98
N LEU A 67 -14.00 3.22 4.04
CA LEU A 67 -14.72 2.01 4.44
C LEU A 67 -16.20 2.27 4.76
N LYS A 68 -16.50 3.45 5.30
CA LYS A 68 -17.88 3.86 5.60
C LYS A 68 -18.72 4.06 4.34
N ALA A 69 -18.09 4.40 3.20
CA ALA A 69 -18.77 4.72 1.94
C ALA A 69 -18.59 3.67 0.82
N ALA A 70 -17.64 2.74 0.97
CA ALA A 70 -17.32 1.77 -0.08
C ALA A 70 -18.53 0.85 -0.41
N PRO A 71 -18.63 0.31 -1.65
CA PRO A 71 -19.59 -0.73 -2.01
C PRO A 71 -19.21 -2.09 -1.41
N LYS A 72 -20.18 -3.02 -1.29
CA LYS A 72 -19.91 -4.35 -0.70
C LYS A 72 -18.96 -5.10 -1.63
N GLY A 73 -17.95 -5.76 -1.08
CA GLY A 73 -16.94 -6.43 -1.88
C GLY A 73 -15.58 -6.49 -1.20
N LEU A 74 -14.56 -6.69 -2.02
CA LEU A 74 -13.17 -6.68 -1.58
C LEU A 74 -12.68 -5.24 -1.47
N ILE A 75 -12.07 -4.87 -0.34
CA ILE A 75 -11.43 -3.57 -0.13
C ILE A 75 -9.92 -3.79 -0.14
N VAL A 76 -9.21 -2.96 -0.89
CA VAL A 76 -7.76 -2.94 -1.03
C VAL A 76 -7.26 -1.55 -0.63
N LEU A 77 -6.58 -1.42 0.50
CA LEU A 77 -5.75 -0.25 0.79
C LEU A 77 -4.42 -0.44 0.07
N SER A 78 -4.03 0.52 -0.77
CA SER A 78 -2.83 0.44 -1.59
C SER A 78 -2.01 1.72 -1.53
N ASP A 79 -0.69 1.56 -1.46
CA ASP A 79 0.26 2.63 -1.77
C ASP A 79 0.27 2.94 -3.27
N LEU A 80 0.77 4.14 -3.61
CA LEU A 80 0.81 4.68 -4.98
C LEU A 80 2.06 4.26 -5.77
N ASP A 81 3.03 3.63 -5.13
CA ASP A 81 4.25 3.05 -5.71
C ASP A 81 4.11 1.53 -5.96
N ILE A 82 2.86 1.08 -6.10
CA ILE A 82 2.49 -0.27 -6.45
C ILE A 82 2.05 -0.34 -7.91
N ILE A 83 2.58 -1.30 -8.66
CA ILE A 83 2.14 -1.67 -10.01
C ILE A 83 1.35 -2.98 -9.92
N TYR A 84 0.13 -2.97 -10.46
CA TYR A 84 -0.69 -4.16 -10.63
C TYR A 84 -0.55 -4.73 -12.04
N MET A 85 -0.54 -6.07 -12.14
CA MET A 85 -0.58 -6.79 -13.40
C MET A 85 -1.98 -7.33 -13.70
N PRO A 86 -2.31 -7.56 -14.99
CA PRO A 86 -3.58 -8.19 -15.34
C PRO A 86 -3.81 -9.49 -14.57
N GLY A 87 -5.00 -9.68 -13.99
CA GLY A 87 -5.34 -10.86 -13.19
C GLY A 87 -5.11 -10.68 -11.68
N ALA A 88 -4.49 -9.59 -11.25
CA ALA A 88 -4.19 -9.35 -9.83
C ALA A 88 -5.47 -9.31 -8.99
N PHE A 89 -6.50 -8.62 -9.45
CA PHE A 89 -7.73 -8.43 -8.68
C PHE A 89 -8.59 -9.68 -8.65
N HIS A 90 -8.64 -10.44 -9.75
CA HIS A 90 -9.24 -11.77 -9.74
C HIS A 90 -8.55 -12.67 -8.71
N LYS A 91 -7.20 -12.66 -8.67
CA LYS A 91 -6.46 -13.48 -7.72
C LYS A 91 -6.68 -13.06 -6.27
N LEU A 92 -6.79 -11.77 -6.00
CA LEU A 92 -7.15 -11.28 -4.67
C LEU A 92 -8.56 -11.72 -4.27
N GLU A 93 -9.53 -11.66 -5.19
CA GLU A 93 -10.90 -12.11 -4.90
C GLU A 93 -10.96 -13.61 -4.59
N GLU A 94 -10.18 -14.45 -5.29
CA GLU A 94 -10.05 -15.89 -5.01
C GLU A 94 -9.41 -16.16 -3.63
N LYS A 95 -8.32 -15.44 -3.32
CA LYS A 95 -7.48 -15.72 -2.15
C LYS A 95 -8.10 -15.21 -0.87
N VAL A 96 -8.70 -14.02 -0.91
CA VAL A 96 -9.20 -13.30 0.26
C VAL A 96 -10.70 -13.57 0.40
N THR A 97 -11.05 -14.73 0.94
CA THR A 97 -12.45 -15.09 1.21
C THR A 97 -12.93 -14.62 2.59
N GLN A 98 -12.03 -14.55 3.57
CA GLN A 98 -12.28 -14.14 4.95
C GLN A 98 -11.01 -13.60 5.62
N GLY A 99 -11.17 -12.69 6.59
CA GLY A 99 -10.05 -12.09 7.32
C GLY A 99 -9.29 -11.03 6.52
N ILE A 100 -8.16 -10.61 7.07
CA ILE A 100 -7.28 -9.58 6.52
C ILE A 100 -6.00 -10.20 5.96
N TYR A 101 -5.60 -9.74 4.79
CA TYR A 101 -4.37 -10.13 4.11
C TYR A 101 -3.51 -8.90 3.85
N CYS A 102 -2.22 -9.00 4.11
CA CYS A 102 -1.26 -7.94 3.83
C CYS A 102 -0.19 -8.43 2.85
N MET A 103 0.42 -7.50 2.12
CA MET A 103 1.65 -7.80 1.41
C MET A 103 2.73 -8.25 2.40
N ARG A 104 3.57 -9.18 1.94
CA ARG A 104 4.74 -9.65 2.66
C ARG A 104 5.86 -8.62 2.51
N GLU A 105 6.49 -8.22 3.60
CA GLU A 105 7.67 -7.36 3.59
C GLU A 105 8.91 -8.12 3.09
N ASN A 106 9.13 -9.34 3.60
CA ASN A 106 10.35 -10.13 3.39
C ASN A 106 10.06 -11.64 3.40
N ALA A 107 11.06 -12.46 3.06
CA ALA A 107 10.91 -13.92 3.01
C ALA A 107 10.37 -14.55 4.31
N GLN A 108 10.64 -13.93 5.47
CA GLN A 108 10.18 -14.38 6.79
C GLN A 108 8.67 -14.19 7.01
N GLY A 109 8.01 -13.37 6.18
CA GLY A 109 6.55 -13.21 6.26
C GLY A 109 6.10 -12.05 7.14
N GLU A 110 6.98 -11.08 7.42
CA GLU A 110 6.56 -9.87 8.10
C GLU A 110 5.52 -9.10 7.28
N LEU A 111 4.62 -8.39 7.95
CA LEU A 111 3.55 -7.62 7.31
C LEU A 111 4.10 -6.30 6.74
N ASN A 112 3.64 -5.95 5.54
CA ASN A 112 3.87 -4.66 4.89
C ASN A 112 2.54 -3.89 4.77
N ALA A 113 2.54 -2.59 5.12
CA ALA A 113 1.34 -1.75 5.16
C ALA A 113 0.99 -1.09 3.81
N GLY A 114 1.82 -1.31 2.77
CA GLY A 114 1.58 -0.79 1.44
C GLY A 114 0.44 -1.50 0.70
N LEU A 115 0.09 -2.72 1.11
CA LEU A 115 -1.08 -3.42 0.59
C LEU A 115 -1.80 -4.16 1.72
N VAL A 116 -3.02 -3.73 2.05
CA VAL A 116 -3.89 -4.37 3.05
C VAL A 116 -5.25 -4.66 2.41
N VAL A 117 -5.71 -5.90 2.51
CA VAL A 117 -6.85 -6.42 1.76
C VAL A 117 -7.81 -7.15 2.68
N GLY A 118 -9.11 -6.90 2.54
CA GLY A 118 -10.14 -7.61 3.31
C GLY A 118 -11.54 -7.44 2.72
N ARG A 119 -12.48 -8.27 3.18
CA ARG A 119 -13.91 -8.19 2.78
C ARG A 119 -14.79 -7.63 3.89
N ASP A 120 -14.47 -7.94 5.15
CA ASP A 120 -15.23 -7.46 6.28
C ASP A 120 -14.78 -6.04 6.65
N ARG A 121 -15.72 -5.09 6.52
CA ARG A 121 -15.46 -3.69 6.82
C ARG A 121 -15.37 -3.42 8.30
N VAL A 122 -16.06 -4.20 9.13
CA VAL A 122 -16.01 -4.04 10.58
C VAL A 122 -14.62 -4.44 11.05
N GLU A 123 -14.09 -5.56 10.55
CA GLU A 123 -12.74 -6.02 10.85
C GLU A 123 -11.68 -5.02 10.36
N LEU A 124 -11.81 -4.53 9.12
CA LEU A 124 -10.88 -3.51 8.58
C LEU A 124 -10.98 -2.17 9.31
N LEU A 125 -12.17 -1.74 9.70
CA LEU A 125 -12.38 -0.51 10.46
C LEU A 125 -11.72 -0.63 11.83
N PHE A 126 -11.97 -1.73 12.54
CA PHE A 126 -11.33 -2.02 13.81
C PHE A 126 -9.80 -2.04 13.70
N LEU A 127 -9.27 -2.66 12.64
CA LEU A 127 -7.83 -2.66 12.37
C LEU A 127 -7.28 -1.23 12.23
N PHE A 128 -7.87 -0.42 11.36
CA PHE A 128 -7.35 0.92 11.08
C PHE A 128 -7.54 1.89 12.26
N GLU A 129 -8.62 1.77 13.02
CA GLU A 129 -8.80 2.53 14.27
C GLU A 129 -7.74 2.12 15.30
N SER A 130 -7.47 0.82 15.48
CA SER A 130 -6.40 0.33 16.37
C SER A 130 -5.01 0.78 15.92
N MET A 131 -4.75 0.83 14.62
CA MET A 131 -3.48 1.34 14.08
C MET A 131 -3.29 2.82 14.42
N LEU A 132 -4.34 3.65 14.30
CA LEU A 132 -4.27 5.07 14.68
C LEU A 132 -4.00 5.23 16.17
N ASP A 133 -4.74 4.51 17.03
CA ASP A 133 -4.55 4.58 18.48
C ASP A 133 -3.11 4.20 18.87
N HIS A 134 -2.53 3.19 18.21
CA HIS A 134 -1.13 2.80 18.41
C HIS A 134 -0.16 3.90 17.99
N MET A 135 -0.34 4.50 16.82
CA MET A 135 0.51 5.59 16.32
C MET A 135 0.43 6.82 17.22
N ASP A 136 -0.77 7.15 17.73
CA ASP A 136 -0.98 8.28 18.64
C ASP A 136 -0.33 8.02 20.01
N SER A 137 -0.31 6.76 20.47
CA SER A 137 0.28 6.36 21.75
C SER A 137 1.79 6.12 21.71
N ASN A 138 2.39 5.95 20.52
CA ASN A 138 3.80 5.62 20.35
C ASN A 138 4.49 6.60 19.38
N PRO A 139 4.98 7.75 19.88
CA PRO A 139 5.69 8.72 19.06
C PRO A 139 6.87 8.08 18.32
N GLY A 140 6.91 8.25 17.01
CA GLY A 140 7.95 7.67 16.15
C GLY A 140 7.52 6.42 15.38
N HIS A 141 6.45 5.74 15.80
CA HIS A 141 5.90 4.60 15.07
C HIS A 141 5.06 5.05 13.86
N HIS A 142 5.28 4.42 12.72
CA HIS A 142 4.51 4.68 11.51
C HIS A 142 3.46 3.58 11.26
N ASP A 143 2.78 3.64 10.10
CA ASP A 143 1.68 2.74 9.74
C ASP A 143 2.09 1.26 9.70
N GLN A 144 3.29 0.93 9.22
CA GLN A 144 3.78 -0.45 9.22
C GLN A 144 4.11 -0.97 10.62
N ASP A 145 4.71 -0.14 11.49
CA ASP A 145 4.94 -0.50 12.90
C ASP A 145 3.61 -0.77 13.61
N ALA A 146 2.63 0.10 13.38
CA ALA A 146 1.29 -0.03 13.93
C ALA A 146 0.60 -1.30 13.42
N LEU A 147 0.62 -1.56 12.11
CA LEU A 147 0.06 -2.78 11.51
C LEU A 147 0.66 -4.03 12.16
N ARG A 148 1.99 -4.08 12.30
CA ARG A 148 2.68 -5.21 12.91
C ARG A 148 2.31 -5.37 14.38
N ALA A 149 2.19 -4.28 15.13
CA ALA A 149 1.81 -4.35 16.54
C ALA A 149 0.37 -4.86 16.75
N VAL A 150 -0.58 -4.41 15.93
CA VAL A 150 -2.01 -4.68 16.17
C VAL A 150 -2.54 -5.92 15.44
N ALA A 151 -1.90 -6.33 14.35
CA ALA A 151 -2.41 -7.37 13.46
C ALA A 151 -1.52 -8.62 13.33
N HIS A 152 -0.39 -8.71 14.05
CA HIS A 152 0.59 -9.80 13.92
C HIS A 152 -0.04 -11.20 13.85
N ASP A 153 -0.96 -11.51 14.77
CA ASP A 153 -1.59 -12.84 14.87
C ASP A 153 -2.94 -12.94 14.15
N ARG A 154 -3.40 -11.85 13.52
CA ARG A 154 -4.74 -11.73 12.93
C ARG A 154 -4.71 -11.59 11.41
N ALA A 155 -3.67 -10.99 10.87
CA ALA A 155 -3.48 -10.82 9.44
C ALA A 155 -2.65 -11.97 8.84
N ARG A 156 -2.96 -12.32 7.60
CA ARG A 156 -2.22 -13.29 6.80
C ARG A 156 -1.37 -12.58 5.75
N THR A 157 -0.33 -13.24 5.25
CA THR A 157 0.42 -12.71 4.11
C THR A 157 -0.16 -13.15 2.78
N LEU A 158 -0.11 -12.25 1.79
CA LEU A 158 -0.34 -12.56 0.38
C LEU A 158 0.77 -13.48 -0.17
N PRO A 159 0.48 -14.26 -1.24
CA PRO A 159 1.49 -15.08 -1.90
C PRO A 159 2.58 -14.23 -2.53
N PHE A 160 3.72 -14.85 -2.84
CA PHE A 160 4.88 -14.16 -3.44
C PHE A 160 4.59 -13.45 -4.77
N SER A 161 3.53 -13.83 -5.49
CA SER A 161 3.09 -13.09 -6.67
C SER A 161 2.69 -11.63 -6.38
N PHE A 162 2.43 -11.27 -5.12
CA PHE A 162 2.31 -9.89 -4.64
C PHE A 162 3.62 -9.50 -3.95
N ALA A 163 4.59 -9.08 -4.74
CA ALA A 163 5.95 -8.84 -4.27
C ALA A 163 6.30 -7.37 -4.10
N ASN A 164 7.42 -7.17 -3.43
CA ASN A 164 8.11 -5.90 -3.34
C ASN A 164 9.60 -6.08 -3.70
N THR A 165 10.37 -5.00 -3.65
CA THR A 165 11.83 -4.99 -3.90
C THR A 165 12.61 -6.09 -3.14
N LYS A 166 12.19 -6.49 -1.93
CA LYS A 166 12.86 -7.49 -1.09
C LYS A 166 12.38 -8.93 -1.34
N THR A 167 11.31 -9.13 -2.08
CA THR A 167 10.74 -10.47 -2.34
C THR A 167 10.67 -10.83 -3.81
N ILE A 168 11.09 -9.93 -4.70
CA ILE A 168 11.00 -10.12 -6.15
C ILE A 168 11.74 -11.36 -6.64
N ASP A 169 12.90 -11.67 -6.07
CA ASP A 169 13.71 -12.83 -6.44
C ASP A 169 13.09 -14.18 -6.05
N ALA A 170 12.06 -14.17 -5.18
CA ALA A 170 11.34 -15.37 -4.78
C ALA A 170 10.18 -15.73 -5.72
N ILE A 171 9.94 -14.93 -6.77
CA ILE A 171 8.82 -15.14 -7.69
C ILE A 171 9.24 -16.03 -8.86
N VAL A 172 8.35 -16.95 -9.22
CA VAL A 172 8.49 -17.71 -10.47
C VAL A 172 8.28 -16.75 -11.66
N PRO A 173 9.21 -16.71 -12.64
CA PRO A 173 9.07 -15.84 -13.81
C PRO A 173 7.69 -15.98 -14.48
N GLY A 174 7.03 -14.83 -14.72
CA GLY A 174 5.69 -14.77 -15.31
C GLY A 174 4.51 -14.90 -14.34
N GLU A 175 4.75 -15.17 -13.04
CA GLU A 175 3.67 -15.29 -12.04
C GLU A 175 3.43 -14.01 -11.23
N MET A 176 4.19 -12.94 -11.47
CA MET A 176 4.04 -11.69 -10.72
C MET A 176 2.70 -11.01 -11.04
N LEU A 177 1.95 -10.67 -9.99
CA LEU A 177 0.66 -9.99 -10.06
C LEU A 177 0.71 -8.56 -9.53
N CYS A 178 1.70 -8.25 -8.70
CA CYS A 178 1.86 -6.95 -8.09
C CYS A 178 3.33 -6.73 -7.73
N TYR A 179 3.83 -5.53 -8.00
CA TYR A 179 5.17 -5.07 -7.60
C TYR A 179 5.07 -3.79 -6.78
N HIS A 180 5.66 -3.78 -5.59
CA HIS A 180 5.76 -2.61 -4.70
C HIS A 180 7.22 -2.14 -4.60
N ALA A 181 7.49 -0.93 -5.08
CA ALA A 181 8.82 -0.33 -5.02
C ALA A 181 9.12 0.24 -3.62
N ILE A 182 9.52 -0.62 -2.68
CA ILE A 182 9.89 -0.17 -1.33
C ILE A 182 11.29 0.45 -1.29
N CYS A 183 11.42 1.60 -0.65
CA CYS A 183 12.71 2.19 -0.30
C CYS A 183 12.73 2.57 1.19
N THR A 184 13.65 2.00 1.96
CA THR A 184 13.75 2.23 3.41
C THR A 184 14.62 3.42 3.79
N ARG A 185 15.50 3.94 2.91
CA ARG A 185 16.30 5.16 3.14
C ARG A 185 16.83 5.81 1.86
N ALA A 186 16.91 7.13 1.88
CA ALA A 186 17.55 7.97 0.87
C ALA A 186 19.01 8.29 1.26
N ASP A 187 19.94 7.36 1.00
CA ASP A 187 21.36 7.53 1.41
C ASP A 187 22.22 8.43 0.49
N ASP A 188 21.65 8.96 -0.61
CA ASP A 188 22.36 9.59 -1.74
C ASP A 188 21.87 11.01 -2.06
N GLN A 189 21.22 11.68 -1.10
CA GLN A 189 20.56 13.01 -1.26
C GLN A 189 19.32 13.02 -2.18
N GLU A 190 18.91 11.89 -2.76
CA GLU A 190 17.67 11.78 -3.56
C GLU A 190 16.44 11.62 -2.67
N SER A 191 15.28 12.13 -3.10
CA SER A 191 14.03 11.88 -2.38
C SER A 191 13.63 10.39 -2.43
N SER A 192 12.85 9.93 -1.45
CA SER A 192 12.26 8.58 -1.51
C SER A 192 11.44 8.35 -2.77
N VAL A 193 10.75 9.39 -3.27
CA VAL A 193 9.94 9.33 -4.49
C VAL A 193 10.80 9.08 -5.73
N GLU A 194 11.94 9.79 -5.88
CA GLU A 194 12.83 9.62 -7.04
C GLU A 194 13.41 8.21 -7.10
N LYS A 195 13.79 7.64 -5.95
CA LYS A 195 14.25 6.24 -5.89
C LYS A 195 13.17 5.26 -6.30
N LYS A 196 11.95 5.47 -5.83
CA LYS A 196 10.79 4.65 -6.21
C LYS A 196 10.57 4.69 -7.72
N LYS A 197 10.61 5.87 -8.34
CA LYS A 197 10.52 6.01 -9.81
C LYS A 197 11.59 5.17 -10.52
N LYS A 198 12.85 5.29 -10.12
CA LYS A 198 13.95 4.49 -10.72
C LYS A 198 13.75 2.99 -10.56
N LEU A 199 13.25 2.52 -9.41
CA LEU A 199 12.94 1.11 -9.20
C LEU A 199 11.80 0.65 -10.14
N LEU A 200 10.76 1.47 -10.28
CA LEU A 200 9.62 1.18 -11.15
C LEU A 200 10.03 1.21 -12.63
N ASP A 201 10.87 2.16 -13.05
CA ASP A 201 11.40 2.25 -14.42
C ASP A 201 12.21 1.00 -14.77
N LYS A 202 13.18 0.63 -13.93
CA LYS A 202 13.97 -0.60 -14.11
C LYS A 202 13.07 -1.83 -14.23
N PHE A 203 12.06 -1.92 -13.37
CA PHE A 203 11.12 -3.01 -13.38
C PHE A 203 10.28 -3.07 -14.67
N ILE A 204 9.84 -1.91 -15.20
CA ILE A 204 9.05 -1.83 -16.43
C ILE A 204 9.90 -2.09 -17.68
N ASP A 205 11.12 -1.55 -17.71
CA ASP A 205 11.99 -1.59 -18.88
C ASP A 205 12.77 -2.93 -18.99
N GLY A 206 12.76 -3.75 -17.94
CA GLY A 206 13.20 -5.15 -17.98
C GLY A 206 14.70 -5.37 -17.75
N ASP A 207 15.33 -4.53 -16.92
CA ASP A 207 16.73 -4.68 -16.49
C ASP A 207 16.92 -5.81 -15.45
#